data_AF-A0A1H6XXX6-F1
#
_entry.id   AF-A0A1H6XXX6-F1
#
_cell.length_a   1.000
_cell.length_b   1.000
_cell.length_c   1.000
_cell.angle_alpha   90.00
_cell.angle_beta   90.00
_cell.angle_gamma   90.00
#
_symmetry.space_group_name_H-M   'P 1'
#
loop_
_entity.id
_entity.type
_entity.pdbx_description
1 polymer ?
#
loop_
_entity_poly.entity_id
_entity_poly.type
_entity_poly.pdbx_seq_one_letter_code
_entity_poly.pdbx_strand_id
1 'polypeptide(L)'
;MLLWNMENDTYDHQLMANKYITTIKTALKDLESSYDKDVYIVLAWQGLKATDAYSKLTQEKKDSFIKTLTEYRTNNEIIECK
;
A
#
# COMPACT_ATOMS: atom_id res chain seq x y z
N MET A 1 -35.94 -3.98 -1.64
CA MET A 1 -35.16 -2.73 -1.82
C MET A 1 -34.10 -2.71 -0.74
N LEU A 2 -32.89 -3.19 -1.05
CA LEU A 2 -31.78 -3.40 -0.10
C LEU A 2 -30.84 -2.19 -0.18
N LEU A 3 -31.06 -1.19 0.67
CA LEU A 3 -30.18 -0.01 0.78
C LEU A 3 -29.17 -0.11 1.95
N TRP A 4 -29.17 -1.20 2.71
CA TRP A 4 -28.38 -1.34 3.94
C TRP A 4 -27.00 -2.00 3.78
N ASN A 5 -26.66 -2.53 2.60
CA ASN A 5 -25.43 -3.33 2.43
C ASN A 5 -24.25 -2.57 1.80
N MET A 6 -24.40 -1.29 1.43
CA MET A 6 -23.39 -0.61 0.61
C MET A 6 -22.41 0.26 1.41
N GLU A 7 -22.82 0.80 2.56
CA GLU A 7 -21.96 1.61 3.42
C GLU A 7 -21.05 0.76 4.32
N ASN A 8 -21.58 -0.33 4.91
CA ASN A 8 -20.81 -1.23 5.77
C ASN A 8 -19.67 -1.92 5.02
N ASP A 9 -19.90 -2.31 3.76
CA ASP A 9 -18.90 -2.93 2.90
C ASP A 9 -17.66 -2.03 2.77
N THR A 10 -17.85 -0.73 2.51
CA THR A 10 -16.74 0.22 2.38
C THR A 10 -15.92 0.36 3.67
N TYR A 11 -16.59 0.39 4.82
CA TYR A 11 -15.92 0.47 6.11
C TYR A 11 -15.08 -0.79 6.39
N ASP A 12 -15.65 -1.97 6.15
CA ASP A 12 -14.96 -3.25 6.37
C ASP A 12 -13.74 -3.41 5.44
N HIS A 13 -13.88 -3.02 4.16
CA HIS A 13 -12.75 -3.00 3.21
C HIS A 13 -11.64 -2.05 3.65
N GLN A 14 -11.98 -0.88 4.20
CA GLN A 14 -11.00 0.08 4.72
C GLN A 14 -10.31 -0.46 5.99
N LEU A 15 -11.07 -1.07 6.89
CA LEU A 15 -10.53 -1.68 8.11
C LEU A 15 -9.55 -2.80 7.76
N MET A 16 -9.92 -3.66 6.81
CA MET A 16 -9.05 -4.74 6.31
C MET A 16 -7.79 -4.20 5.64
N ALA A 17 -7.92 -3.19 4.78
CA ALA A 17 -6.77 -2.53 4.17
C ALA A 17 -5.83 -1.93 5.23
N ASN A 18 -6.35 -1.24 6.24
CA ASN A 18 -5.55 -0.65 7.30
C ASN A 18 -4.78 -1.71 8.11
N LYS A 19 -5.43 -2.84 8.44
CA LYS A 19 -4.79 -3.95 9.14
C LYS A 19 -3.71 -4.61 8.29
N TYR A 20 -3.99 -4.82 7.01
CA TYR A 20 -3.02 -5.36 6.05
C TYR A 20 -1.80 -4.44 5.94
N ILE A 21 -2.01 -3.14 5.71
CA ILE A 21 -0.92 -2.16 5.56
C ILE A 21 -0.05 -2.13 6.80
N THR A 22 -0.65 -2.10 7.99
CA THR A 22 0.08 -2.11 9.26
C THR A 22 0.94 -3.37 9.37
N THR A 23 0.36 -4.54 9.09
CA THR A 23 1.05 -5.83 9.20
C THR A 23 2.23 -5.92 8.23
N ILE A 24 2.00 -5.62 6.94
CA ILE A 24 3.03 -5.71 5.91
C ILE A 24 4.14 -4.68 6.14
N LYS A 25 3.78 -3.45 6.49
CA LYS A 25 4.77 -2.41 6.81
C LYS A 25 5.67 -2.83 7.97
N THR A 26 5.10 -3.40 9.04
CA THR A 26 5.89 -3.91 10.17
C THR A 26 6.82 -5.04 9.73
N ALA A 27 6.29 -6.04 9.01
CA ALA A 27 7.10 -7.16 8.53
C ALA A 27 8.25 -6.72 7.60
N LEU A 28 7.99 -5.78 6.67
CA LEU A 28 9.02 -5.25 5.77
C LEU A 28 10.10 -4.50 6.54
N LYS A 29 9.71 -3.71 7.54
CA LYS A 29 10.66 -2.97 8.39
C LYS A 29 11.50 -3.90 9.26
N ASP A 30 10.90 -4.99 9.77
CA ASP A 30 11.61 -5.99 10.57
C ASP A 30 12.62 -6.79 9.71
N LEU A 31 12.33 -6.99 8.42
CA LEU A 31 13.22 -7.65 7.48
C LEU A 31 14.40 -6.76 7.06
N GLU A 32 14.13 -5.51 6.72
CA GLU A 32 15.13 -4.56 6.23
C GLU A 32 14.68 -3.17 6.68
N SER A 33 15.42 -2.54 7.59
CA SER A 33 15.01 -1.29 8.26
C SER A 33 15.68 -0.03 7.72
N SER A 34 16.49 -0.14 6.66
CA SER A 34 17.29 0.97 6.11
C SER A 34 16.50 2.00 5.29
N TYR A 35 15.24 1.72 4.92
CA TYR A 35 14.45 2.60 4.08
C TYR A 35 13.53 3.54 4.88
N ASP A 36 13.12 4.61 4.23
CA ASP A 36 12.13 5.53 4.77
C ASP A 36 10.78 4.83 5.01
N LYS A 37 10.10 5.25 6.06
CA LYS A 37 8.78 4.74 6.47
C LYS A 37 7.75 4.77 5.34
N ASP A 38 7.87 5.75 4.44
CA ASP A 38 6.96 5.96 3.32
C ASP A 38 7.11 4.86 2.26
N VAL A 39 8.33 4.34 2.05
CA VAL A 39 8.57 3.22 1.12
C VAL A 39 7.79 1.99 1.55
N TYR A 40 7.87 1.60 2.83
CA TYR A 40 7.15 0.43 3.34
C TYR A 40 5.63 0.57 3.25
N ILE A 41 5.11 1.77 3.54
CA ILE A 41 3.67 2.05 3.40
C ILE A 41 3.24 1.91 1.93
N VAL A 42 4.04 2.44 1.02
CA VAL A 42 3.74 2.39 -0.41
C VAL A 42 3.84 0.96 -0.96
N LEU A 43 4.85 0.18 -0.56
CA LEU A 43 4.97 -1.24 -0.90
C LEU A 43 3.77 -2.04 -0.39
N ALA A 44 3.32 -1.77 0.85
CA ALA A 44 2.12 -2.40 1.37
C ALA A 44 0.87 -2.04 0.53
N TRP A 45 0.69 -0.78 0.14
CA TRP A 45 -0.40 -0.37 -0.73
C TRP A 45 -0.36 -1.02 -2.12
N GLN A 46 0.82 -1.33 -2.67
CA GLN A 46 0.91 -2.07 -3.95
C GLN A 46 0.30 -3.47 -3.86
N GLY A 47 0.42 -4.14 -2.71
CA GLY A 47 -0.24 -5.44 -2.49
C GLY A 47 -1.77 -5.36 -2.54
N LEU A 48 -2.35 -4.17 -2.39
CA LEU A 48 -3.79 -3.92 -2.41
C LEU A 48 -4.29 -3.33 -3.74
N LYS A 49 -3.46 -3.23 -4.78
CA LYS A 49 -3.79 -2.52 -6.04
C LYS A 49 -5.10 -2.96 -6.71
N ALA A 50 -5.48 -4.23 -6.53
CA ALA A 50 -6.69 -4.81 -7.09
C ALA A 50 -7.90 -4.83 -6.13
N THR A 51 -7.89 -4.02 -5.07
CA THR A 51 -8.95 -3.98 -4.05
C THR A 51 -9.78 -2.70 -4.12
N ASP A 52 -10.99 -2.75 -3.56
CA ASP A 52 -11.87 -1.58 -3.46
C ASP A 52 -11.30 -0.47 -2.60
N ALA A 53 -10.54 -0.81 -1.56
CA ALA A 53 -9.86 0.17 -0.73
C ALA A 53 -8.84 0.99 -1.55
N TYR A 54 -8.10 0.33 -2.45
CA TYR A 54 -7.16 1.02 -3.34
C TYR A 54 -7.87 1.80 -4.45
N SER A 55 -8.95 1.23 -5.02
CA SER A 55 -9.70 1.90 -6.09
C SER A 55 -10.29 3.24 -5.63
N LYS A 56 -10.72 3.32 -4.36
CA LYS A 56 -11.27 4.51 -3.69
C LYS A 56 -10.22 5.57 -3.32
N LEU A 57 -8.91 5.29 -3.43
CA LEU A 57 -7.89 6.31 -3.24
C LEU A 57 -7.99 7.40 -4.33
N THR A 58 -7.70 8.64 -3.95
CA THR A 58 -7.59 9.75 -4.92
C THR A 58 -6.47 9.48 -5.92
N GLN A 59 -6.62 10.06 -7.12
CA GLN A 59 -5.59 9.92 -8.14
C GLN A 59 -4.24 10.49 -7.66
N GLU A 60 -4.26 11.65 -7.00
CA GLU A 60 -3.06 12.25 -6.38
C GLU A 60 -2.34 11.28 -5.43
N LYS A 61 -3.11 10.52 -4.62
CA LYS A 61 -2.51 9.55 -3.70
C LYS A 61 -1.87 8.39 -4.47
N LYS A 62 -2.56 7.87 -5.49
CA LYS A 62 -2.01 6.83 -6.39
C LYS A 62 -0.75 7.32 -7.10
N ASP A 63 -0.73 8.57 -7.56
CA ASP A 63 0.43 9.17 -8.23
C ASP A 63 1.61 9.33 -7.27
N SER A 64 1.36 9.76 -6.03
CA SER A 64 2.41 9.83 -5.00
C SER A 64 3.03 8.46 -4.73
N PHE A 65 2.24 7.39 -4.74
CA PHE A 65 2.73 6.03 -4.56
C PHE A 65 3.60 5.58 -5.74
N ILE A 66 3.17 5.88 -6.97
CA ILE A 66 3.94 5.58 -8.17
C ILE A 66 5.28 6.31 -8.12
N LYS A 67 5.29 7.60 -7.74
CA LYS A 67 6.51 8.39 -7.61
C LYS A 67 7.49 7.76 -6.61
N THR A 68 7.04 7.48 -5.38
CA THR A 68 7.88 6.86 -4.35
C THR A 68 8.41 5.49 -4.78
N LEU A 69 7.63 4.69 -5.51
CA LEU A 69 8.10 3.40 -6.03
C LEU A 69 9.15 3.53 -7.12
N THR A 70 8.98 4.49 -8.01
CA THR A 70 9.96 4.77 -9.06
C THR A 70 11.27 5.22 -8.42
N GLU A 71 11.21 6.18 -7.50
CA GLU A 71 12.40 6.64 -6.74
C GLU A 71 13.06 5.50 -5.98
N TYR A 72 12.28 4.67 -5.29
CA TYR A 72 12.80 3.48 -4.61
C TYR A 72 13.49 2.51 -5.58
N ARG A 73 12.88 2.20 -6.73
CA ARG A 73 13.46 1.27 -7.70
C ARG A 73 14.73 1.81 -8.34
N THR A 74 14.72 3.07 -8.78
CA THR A 74 15.88 3.72 -9.40
C THR A 74 17.05 3.83 -8.41
N ASN A 75 16.78 4.14 -7.14
CA ASN A 75 17.84 4.22 -6.12
C ASN A 75 18.37 2.85 -5.69
N ASN A 76 17.60 1.78 -5.91
CA ASN A 76 17.96 0.40 -5.56
C ASN A 76 18.24 -0.49 -6.78
N GLU A 77 18.46 0.08 -7.97
CA GLU A 77 18.85 -0.62 -9.20
C GLU A 77 20.26 -1.27 -9.14
N ILE A 78 20.88 -1.30 -7.95
CA ILE A 78 22.07 -2.10 -7.66
C ILE A 78 21.69 -3.22 -6.68
N ILE A 79 20.84 -4.15 -7.12
CA ILE A 79 20.86 -5.51 -6.56
C ILE A 79 21.25 -6.43 -7.72
N GLU A 80 22.55 -6.58 -7.93
CA GLU A 80 23.03 -7.79 -8.61
C GLU A 80 22.60 -8.97 -7.74
N CYS A 81 21.60 -9.73 -8.18
CA CYS A 81 21.40 -11.08 -7.67
C CYS A 81 22.70 -11.85 -7.94
N LYS A 82 23.47 -12.10 -6.88
CA LYS A 82 24.58 -13.05 -6.92
C LYS A 82 24.07 -14.48 -6.94
#